data_AF-A0A538RT64-F1
#
_entry.id   AF-A0A538RT64-F1
#
_cell.length_a   1.000
_cell.length_b   1.000
_cell.length_c   1.000
_cell.angle_alpha   90.00
_cell.angle_beta   90.00
_cell.angle_gamma   90.00
#
_symmetry.space_group_name_H-M   'P 1'
#
loop_
_entity.id
_entity.type
_entity.pdbx_description
1 polymer ?
#
loop_
_entity_poly.entity_id
_entity_poly.type
_entity_poly.pdbx_seq_one_letter_code
_entity_poly.pdbx_strand_id
1 'polypeptide(L)' 'MRREAVQLVRQAVSEGRRAYVLVNNRVAGKAPLTVQALSDMLLDYVSVSIAQ' A
#
# COMPACT_ATOMS: atom_id res chain seq x y z
N MET A 1 -7.86 5.10 -7.05
CA MET A 1 -7.18 5.56 -5.81
C MET A 1 -6.45 4.46 -5.02
N ARG A 2 -7.10 3.45 -4.41
CA ARG A 2 -6.37 2.44 -3.58
C ARG A 2 -5.36 1.62 -4.40
N ARG A 3 -5.78 1.10 -5.57
CA ARG A 3 -4.90 0.35 -6.49
C ARG A 3 -3.74 1.20 -7.01
N GLU A 4 -4.00 2.44 -7.41
CA GLU A 4 -2.96 3.40 -7.85
C GLU A 4 -1.94 3.67 -6.74
N ALA A 5 -2.41 3.91 -5.50
CA ALA A 5 -1.52 4.11 -4.36
C ALA A 5 -0.61 2.90 -4.13
N VAL A 6 -1.16 1.68 -4.22
CA VAL A 6 -0.37 0.44 -4.13
C VAL A 6 0.64 0.34 -5.26
N GLN A 7 0.27 0.67 -6.50
CA GLN A 7 1.20 0.66 -7.63
C GLN A 7 2.37 1.65 -7.44
N LEU A 8 2.09 2.86 -6.94
CA LEU A 8 3.13 3.86 -6.65
C LEU A 8 4.08 3.42 -5.53
N VAL A 9 3.53 2.81 -4.48
CA VAL A 9 4.34 2.24 -3.39
C VAL A 9 5.23 1.12 -3.92
N ARG A 10 4.69 0.21 -4.74
CA ARG A 10 5.48 -0.86 -5.37
C ARG A 10 6.61 -0.31 -6.21
N GLN A 11 6.32 0.67 -7.06
CA GLN A 11 7.31 1.30 -7.92
C GLN A 11 8.44 1.94 -7.10
N ALA A 12 8.10 2.69 -6.05
CA ALA A 12 9.10 3.32 -5.19
C ALA A 12 9.99 2.27 -4.48
N VAL A 13 9.39 1.18 -3.99
CA VAL A 13 10.14 0.09 -3.36
C VAL A 13 11.04 -0.65 -4.36
N SER A 14 10.57 -0.90 -5.59
CA SER A 14 11.40 -1.53 -6.64
C SER A 14 12.59 -0.67 -7.06
N GLU A 15 12.50 0.65 -6.85
CA GLU A 15 13.61 1.60 -7.05
C GLU A 15 14.50 1.73 -5.80
N GLY A 16 14.34 0.87 -4.79
CA GLY A 16 15.14 0.87 -3.57
C GLY A 16 14.80 1.99 -2.58
N ARG A 17 13.67 2.69 -2.78
CA ARG A 17 13.23 3.79 -1.90
C ARG A 17 12.33 3.25 -0.78
N ARG A 18 12.44 3.83 0.42
CA ARG A 18 11.43 3.62 1.47
C ARG A 18 10.19 4.44 1.15
N ALA A 19 9.02 3.80 1.16
CA ALA A 19 7.74 4.43 0.89
C ALA A 19 6.88 4.49 2.17
N TYR A 20 6.20 5.61 2.37
CA TYR A 20 5.24 5.82 3.46
C TYR A 20 3.93 6.35 2.88
N VAL A 21 2.80 5.90 3.42
CA VAL A 21 1.46 6.32 2.96
C VAL A 21 0.72 7.01 4.10
N LEU A 22 0.35 8.27 3.89
CA LEU A 22 -0.54 9.00 4.79
C LEU A 22 -1.99 8.89 4.29
N VAL A 23 -2.85 8.26 5.09
CA VAL A 23 -4.26 8.12 4.77
C VAL A 23 -5.06 9.25 5.40
N ASN A 24 -5.39 10.26 4.60
CA ASN A 24 -6.28 11.34 5.00
C ASN A 24 -7.68 11.15 4.38
N ASN A 25 -8.49 10.28 4.99
CA ASN A 25 -9.88 10.12 4.55
C ASN A 25 -10.75 11.19 5.23
N ARG A 26 -11.37 12.08 4.45
CA ARG A 26 -12.25 13.15 4.96
C ARG A 26 -13.57 12.63 5.54
N VAL A 27 -13.91 11.37 5.28
CA VAL A 27 -15.07 10.71 5.90
C VAL A 27 -14.66 10.14 7.25
N ALA A 28 -15.29 10.64 8.32
CA ALA A 28 -15.02 10.22 9.69
C ALA A 28 -15.07 8.69 9.86
N GLY A 29 -14.10 8.12 10.58
CA GLY A 29 -14.03 6.69 10.88
C GLY A 29 -13.60 5.78 9.73
N LYS A 30 -13.36 6.31 8.52
CA LYS A 30 -13.00 5.50 7.34
C LYS A 30 -11.49 5.44 7.07
N ALA A 31 -10.66 6.19 7.81
CA ALA A 31 -9.21 6.14 7.65
C ALA A 31 -8.60 4.78 8.06
N PRO A 32 -8.94 4.18 9.23
CA PRO A 32 -8.38 2.88 9.62
C PRO A 32 -8.71 1.76 8.62
N LEU A 33 -9.95 1.73 8.10
CA LEU A 33 -10.35 0.74 7.09
C LEU A 33 -9.59 0.89 5.77
N THR A 34 -9.24 2.12 5.39
CA THR A 34 -8.41 2.36 4.20
C THR A 34 -6.96 1.94 4.47
N VAL A 35 -6.43 2.14 5.67
CA VAL A 35 -5.11 1.62 6.05
C VAL A 35 -5.09 0.09 5.96
N GLN A 36 -6.08 -0.59 6.54
CA GLN A 36 -6.19 -2.06 6.48
C GLN A 36 -6.22 -2.56 5.04
N ALA A 37 -7.12 -2.00 4.21
CA ALA A 37 -7.25 -2.41 2.82
C ALA A 37 -5.95 -2.20 2.02
N LEU A 38 -5.19 -1.12 2.28
CA LEU A 38 -3.90 -0.90 1.65
C LEU A 38 -2.84 -1.90 2.14
N SER A 39 -2.85 -2.23 3.44
CA SER A 39 -1.95 -3.23 4.02
C SER A 39 -2.18 -4.61 3.42
N ASP A 40 -3.43 -5.06 3.34
CA ASP A 40 -3.79 -6.37 2.77
C ASP A 40 -3.29 -6.47 1.32
N MET A 41 -3.58 -5.45 0.50
CA MET A 41 -3.12 -5.39 -0.88
C MET A 41 -1.59 -5.37 -1.02
N LEU A 42 -0.87 -4.75 -0.07
CA LEU A 42 0.59 -4.71 -0.10
C LEU A 42 1.21 -6.04 0.34
N LEU A 43 0.61 -6.73 1.31
CA LEU A 43 1.06 -8.04 1.81
C LEU A 43 0.93 -9.15 0.77
N ASP A 44 -0.14 -9.14 -0.04
CA ASP A 44 -0.35 -10.12 -1.13
C ASP A 44 0.81 -10.18 -2.14
N TYR A 45 1.66 -9.15 -2.20
CA TYR A 45 2.82 -9.09 -3.11
C TYR A 45 4.11 -9.64 -2.51
N VAL A 46 4.24 -9.61 -1.18
CA VAL A 46 5.46 -10.11 -0.52
C VAL A 46 5.63 -11.60 -0.85
N SER A 47 4.54 -12.36 -0.94
CA SER A 47 4.54 -13.78 -1.31
C SER A 47 5.11 -14.08 -2.71
N VAL A 48 5.18 -13.10 -3.62
CA VAL A 48 5.70 -13.31 -4.98
C VAL A 48 7.22 -13.12 -5.05
N SER A 49 7.80 -12.25 -4.21
CA SER A 49 9.25 -11.94 -4.27
C SER A 49 10.14 -12.94 -3.51
N ILE A 50 9.61 -13.78 -2.62
CA ILE A 50 10.38 -14.83 -1.91
C ILE A 50 10.39 -16.18 -2.65
N ALA A 51 9.70 -16.27 -3.79
CA ALA A 51 9.57 -17.51 -4.58
C ALA A 51 10.45 -17.54 -5.85
N GLN A 52 11.41 -16.64 -6.00
CA GLN A 52 12.33 -16.59 -7.16
C GLN A 52 13.79 -16.73 -6.74
#